data_AF-A0A2A4MIB6-F1
#
_entry.id   AF-A0A2A4MIB6-F1
#
_cell.length_a   1.000
_cell.length_b   1.000
_cell.length_c   1.000
_cell.angle_alpha   90.00
_cell.angle_beta   90.00
_cell.angle_gamma   90.00
#
_symmetry.space_group_name_H-M   'P 1'
#
loop_
_entity.id
_entity.type
_entity.pdbx_description
1 polymer ?
#
loop_
_entity_poly.entity_id
_entity_poly.type
_entity_poly.pdbx_seq_one_letter_code
_entity_poly.pdbx_strand_id
1 'polypeptide(L)'
;MKITILKASIIVLFYFSITACDPNDCHFDIAGDQLRLADTINDNNKTYYLYTRTIGWQEKTIYFELYDKKPEFDECTYQPDIANLYSIDYDDYPENPERKHIEKMILQPDQPEKLKIIYTTDKTKGVENVYDVKFTR
;
A
#
# COMPACT_ATOMS: atom_id res chain seq x y z
N MET A 1 13.88 -13.80 -53.95
CA MET A 1 14.91 -13.76 -52.88
C MET A 1 14.71 -12.66 -51.82
N LYS A 2 13.84 -11.65 -52.01
CA LYS A 2 13.59 -10.60 -51.01
C LYS A 2 12.57 -10.97 -49.92
N ILE A 3 11.61 -11.87 -50.22
CA ILE A 3 10.49 -12.21 -49.33
C ILE A 3 10.89 -13.21 -48.23
N THR A 4 11.87 -14.09 -48.49
CA THR A 4 12.33 -15.11 -47.54
C THR A 4 13.12 -14.50 -46.37
N ILE A 5 13.87 -13.43 -46.61
CA ILE A 5 14.64 -12.72 -45.59
C ILE A 5 13.69 -11.97 -44.63
N LEU A 6 12.59 -11.40 -45.14
CA LEU A 6 11.60 -10.68 -44.34
C LEU A 6 10.89 -11.58 -43.31
N LYS A 7 10.61 -12.85 -43.67
CA LYS A 7 9.96 -13.82 -42.78
C LYS A 7 10.89 -14.33 -41.67
N ALA A 8 12.18 -14.49 -41.96
CA ALA A 8 13.16 -14.91 -40.97
C ALA A 8 13.40 -13.81 -39.91
N SER A 9 13.41 -12.53 -40.31
CA SER A 9 13.57 -11.40 -39.39
C SER A 9 12.40 -11.25 -38.40
N ILE A 10 11.16 -11.60 -38.80
CA ILE A 10 9.98 -11.53 -37.91
C ILE A 10 10.05 -12.61 -36.83
N ILE A 11 10.50 -13.82 -37.16
CA ILE A 11 10.61 -14.93 -36.19
C ILE A 11 11.70 -14.65 -35.16
N VAL A 12 12.81 -14.03 -35.56
CA VAL A 12 13.89 -13.64 -34.64
C VAL A 12 13.44 -12.53 -33.69
N LEU A 13 12.69 -11.53 -34.18
CA LEU A 13 12.14 -10.46 -33.34
C LEU A 13 11.17 -10.98 -32.27
N PHE A 14 10.33 -11.98 -32.61
CA PHE A 14 9.45 -12.60 -31.62
C PHE A 14 10.19 -13.42 -30.56
N TYR A 15 11.32 -14.05 -30.90
CA TYR A 15 12.12 -14.82 -29.93
C TYR A 15 12.82 -13.94 -28.88
N PHE A 16 13.22 -12.72 -29.24
CA PHE A 16 13.82 -11.79 -28.27
C PHE A 16 12.78 -11.16 -27.32
N SER A 17 11.50 -11.10 -27.72
CA SER A 17 10.43 -10.57 -26.87
C SER A 17 10.00 -11.51 -25.73
N ILE A 18 10.33 -12.82 -25.82
CA ILE A 18 9.96 -13.83 -24.80
C ILE A 18 11.07 -14.05 -23.76
N THR A 19 12.30 -13.58 -24.00
CA THR A 19 13.46 -13.79 -23.11
C THR A 19 13.78 -12.59 -22.23
N ALA A 20 12.93 -11.56 -22.22
CA ALA A 20 13.15 -10.35 -21.43
C ALA A 20 12.47 -10.37 -20.05
N CYS A 21 11.70 -11.41 -19.72
CA CYS A 21 11.25 -11.67 -18.35
C CYS A 21 12.17 -12.72 -17.73
N ASP A 22 13.09 -12.30 -16.88
CA ASP A 22 13.73 -13.22 -15.94
C ASP A 22 12.65 -13.65 -14.92
N PRO A 23 12.35 -14.94 -14.75
CA PRO A 23 11.30 -15.41 -13.83
C PRO A 23 11.58 -15.08 -12.36
N ASN A 24 12.78 -14.59 -12.02
CA ASN A 24 13.13 -14.10 -10.69
C ASN A 24 13.08 -12.57 -10.58
N ASP A 25 12.77 -11.84 -11.64
CA ASP A 25 12.74 -10.39 -11.63
C ASP A 25 11.32 -9.92 -11.29
N CYS A 26 11.04 -9.92 -9.99
CA CYS A 26 9.80 -9.42 -9.41
C CYS A 26 9.72 -7.89 -9.37
N HIS A 27 10.62 -7.18 -10.08
CA HIS A 27 10.53 -5.74 -10.33
C HIS A 27 9.41 -5.40 -11.31
N PHE A 28 8.17 -5.74 -10.96
CA PHE A 28 7.02 -5.07 -11.52
C PHE A 28 6.89 -3.71 -10.82
N ASP A 29 7.58 -2.69 -11.37
CA ASP A 29 7.44 -1.27 -10.99
C ASP A 29 6.01 -0.72 -11.15
N ILE A 30 5.11 -1.56 -11.64
CA ILE A 30 3.68 -1.31 -11.80
C ILE A 30 2.94 -2.31 -10.90
N ALA A 31 3.22 -2.37 -9.60
CA ALA A 31 2.36 -3.10 -8.69
C ALA A 31 1.17 -2.20 -8.36
N GLY A 32 -0.03 -2.60 -8.76
CA GLY A 32 -1.28 -1.99 -8.28
C GLY A 32 -1.50 -2.21 -6.78
N ASP A 33 -0.59 -2.85 -6.07
CA ASP A 33 -0.58 -3.00 -4.63
C ASP A 33 0.73 -2.43 -4.09
N GLN A 34 0.65 -1.41 -3.24
CA GLN A 34 1.80 -0.77 -2.64
C GLN A 34 1.59 -0.68 -1.14
N LEU A 35 2.63 -1.01 -0.37
CA LEU A 35 2.57 -0.98 1.08
C LEU A 35 3.74 -0.16 1.63
N ARG A 36 3.43 0.89 2.39
CA ARG A 36 4.44 1.83 2.90
C ARG A 36 4.31 1.95 4.42
N LEU A 37 5.42 1.80 5.13
CA LEU A 37 5.46 2.09 6.57
C LEU A 37 5.19 3.59 6.77
N ALA A 38 4.13 3.90 7.50
CA ALA A 38 3.74 5.27 7.83
C ALA A 38 4.37 5.71 9.16
N ASP A 39 4.21 4.90 10.21
CA ASP A 39 4.75 5.22 11.54
C ASP A 39 4.89 3.98 12.45
N THR A 40 5.59 4.16 13.56
CA THR A 40 5.72 3.15 14.63
C THR A 40 5.50 3.77 15.99
N ILE A 41 4.78 3.07 16.87
CA ILE A 41 4.56 3.52 18.25
C ILE A 41 4.82 2.37 19.22
N ASN A 42 5.39 2.70 20.39
CA ASN A 42 5.45 1.77 21.51
C ASN A 42 4.35 2.12 22.52
N ASP A 43 3.56 1.12 22.87
CA ASP A 43 2.53 1.19 23.90
C ASP A 43 2.64 -0.04 24.81
N ASN A 44 2.77 0.17 26.12
CA ASN A 44 2.85 -0.90 27.12
C ASN A 44 3.88 -2.00 26.79
N ASN A 45 5.09 -1.61 26.37
CA ASN A 45 6.18 -2.51 25.99
C ASN A 45 5.90 -3.38 24.75
N LYS A 46 4.90 -2.99 23.95
CA LYS A 46 4.59 -3.59 22.65
C LYS A 46 4.74 -2.53 21.56
N THR A 47 5.42 -2.89 20.49
CA THR A 47 5.61 -2.00 19.34
C THR A 47 4.55 -2.31 18.30
N TYR A 48 3.89 -1.27 17.82
CA TYR A 48 2.91 -1.32 16.74
C TYR A 48 3.46 -0.61 15.52
N TYR A 49 3.11 -1.14 14.35
CA TYR A 49 3.56 -0.65 13.05
C TYR A 49 2.34 -0.28 12.24
N LEU A 50 2.29 0.97 11.79
CA LEU A 50 1.24 1.47 10.91
C LEU A 50 1.76 1.50 9.49
N TYR A 51 1.03 0.85 8.59
CA TYR A 51 1.29 0.88 7.17
C TYR A 51 0.12 1.52 6.43
N THR A 52 0.43 2.25 5.37
CA THR A 52 -0.54 2.69 4.37
C THR A 52 -0.43 1.74 3.18
N ARG A 53 -1.50 0.98 2.90
CA ARG A 53 -1.63 0.15 1.71
C ARG A 53 -2.40 0.90 0.64
N THR A 54 -2.01 0.75 -0.62
CA THR A 54 -2.73 1.29 -1.76
C THR A 54 -2.96 0.18 -2.75
N ILE A 55 -4.23 -0.13 -3.01
CA ILE A 55 -4.64 -1.19 -3.92
C ILE A 55 -5.37 -0.56 -5.10
N GLY A 56 -5.08 -1.02 -6.30
CA GLY A 56 -5.69 -0.57 -7.55
C GLY A 56 -4.75 0.22 -8.45
N TRP A 57 -5.11 0.24 -9.75
CA TRP A 57 -4.28 0.81 -10.81
C TRP A 57 -4.80 2.19 -11.23
N GLN A 58 -6.07 2.24 -11.65
CA GLN A 58 -6.76 3.46 -12.06
C GLN A 58 -7.52 4.08 -10.89
N GLU A 59 -8.41 3.29 -10.29
CA GLU A 59 -9.05 3.61 -9.02
C GLU A 59 -8.19 3.02 -7.92
N LYS A 60 -7.68 3.88 -7.04
CA LYS A 60 -6.81 3.50 -5.94
C LYS A 60 -7.59 3.61 -4.63
N THR A 61 -7.64 2.51 -3.90
CA THR A 61 -8.18 2.44 -2.55
C THR A 61 -7.03 2.45 -1.57
N ILE A 62 -7.15 3.22 -0.49
CA ILE A 62 -6.11 3.37 0.52
C ILE A 62 -6.58 2.73 1.81
N TYR A 63 -5.76 1.88 2.42
CA TYR A 63 -6.03 1.26 3.70
C TYR A 63 -4.96 1.64 4.72
N PHE A 64 -5.37 1.76 5.98
CA PHE A 64 -4.44 1.78 7.11
C PHE A 64 -4.41 0.40 7.75
N GLU A 65 -3.25 -0.24 7.69
CA GLU A 65 -3.02 -1.55 8.26
C GLU A 65 -2.16 -1.41 9.53
N LEU A 66 -2.67 -1.94 10.63
CA LEU A 66 -1.99 -2.01 11.91
C LEU A 66 -1.38 -3.39 12.09
N TYR A 67 -0.10 -3.45 12.42
CA TYR A 67 0.59 -4.69 12.77
C TYR A 67 1.16 -4.61 14.17
N ASP A 68 1.21 -5.76 14.84
CA ASP A 68 1.70 -5.90 16.20
C ASP A 68 3.13 -6.49 16.26
N LYS A 69 3.69 -6.71 15.07
CA LYS A 69 5.07 -7.10 14.74
C LYS A 69 5.43 -6.47 13.40
N LYS A 70 6.72 -6.31 13.12
CA LYS A 70 7.16 -5.81 11.81
C LYS A 70 6.95 -6.93 10.76
N PRO A 71 6.12 -6.73 9.73
CA PRO A 71 5.98 -7.69 8.64
C PRO A 71 7.22 -7.70 7.74
N GLU A 72 7.50 -8.87 7.17
CA GLU A 72 8.33 -9.04 5.98
C GLU A 72 7.43 -9.18 4.75
N PHE A 73 7.87 -8.68 3.60
CA PHE A 73 7.06 -8.66 2.38
C PHE A 73 7.72 -9.48 1.30
N ASP A 74 6.91 -10.32 0.66
CA ASP A 74 7.31 -11.00 -0.56
C ASP A 74 7.26 -10.00 -1.73
N GLU A 75 8.41 -9.76 -2.36
CA GLU A 75 8.55 -8.75 -3.43
C GLU A 75 7.71 -9.06 -4.68
N CYS A 76 7.29 -10.31 -4.87
CA CYS A 76 6.52 -10.73 -6.03
C CYS A 76 5.01 -10.58 -5.83
N THR A 77 4.55 -10.74 -4.60
CA THR A 77 3.12 -10.75 -4.25
C THR A 77 2.69 -9.54 -3.43
N TYR A 78 3.64 -8.77 -2.90
CA TYR A 78 3.44 -7.66 -1.97
C TYR A 78 2.57 -8.02 -0.76
N GLN A 79 2.44 -9.31 -0.45
CA GLN A 79 1.72 -9.79 0.71
C GLN A 79 2.65 -9.84 1.92
N PRO A 80 2.17 -9.44 3.12
CA PRO A 80 2.90 -9.64 4.35
C PRO A 80 2.99 -11.13 4.69
N ASP A 81 4.09 -11.53 5.33
CA ASP A 81 4.27 -12.85 5.93
C ASP A 81 3.38 -13.10 7.16
N ILE A 82 2.80 -12.03 7.71
CA ILE A 82 1.92 -12.03 8.88
C ILE A 82 0.60 -11.33 8.58
N ALA A 83 -0.47 -11.74 9.27
CA ALA A 83 -1.74 -11.03 9.21
C ALA A 83 -1.67 -9.69 9.94
N ASN A 84 -2.36 -8.67 9.42
CA ASN A 84 -2.57 -7.43 10.16
C ASN A 84 -3.44 -7.67 11.41
N LEU A 85 -3.19 -6.87 12.44
CA LEU A 85 -4.01 -6.81 13.65
C LEU A 85 -5.35 -6.11 13.37
N TYR A 86 -5.33 -5.11 12.49
CA TYR A 86 -6.49 -4.34 12.08
C TYR A 86 -6.25 -3.70 10.72
N SER A 87 -7.30 -3.50 9.94
CA SER A 87 -7.26 -2.75 8.69
C SER A 87 -8.55 -1.94 8.55
N ILE A 88 -8.42 -0.73 8.00
CA ILE A 88 -9.55 0.15 7.69
C ILE A 88 -9.31 0.89 6.39
N ASP A 89 -10.33 0.95 5.53
CA ASP A 89 -10.31 1.79 4.33
C ASP A 89 -10.34 3.26 4.75
N TYR A 90 -9.48 4.07 4.13
CA TYR A 90 -9.44 5.51 4.32
C TYR A 90 -10.79 6.17 4.03
N ASP A 91 -11.52 5.63 3.05
CA ASP A 91 -12.79 6.14 2.55
C ASP A 91 -14.03 5.53 3.26
N ASP A 92 -13.86 4.53 4.14
CA ASP A 92 -14.94 3.82 4.86
C ASP A 92 -15.64 4.65 5.96
N TYR A 93 -15.44 5.97 5.99
CA TYR A 93 -16.13 6.88 6.91
C TYR A 93 -17.26 7.65 6.20
N PRO A 94 -18.41 7.00 5.90
CA PRO A 94 -19.50 7.57 5.12
C PRO A 94 -20.25 8.70 5.84
N GLU A 95 -20.06 8.87 7.15
CA GLU A 95 -20.82 9.81 7.95
C GLU A 95 -20.53 11.29 7.65
N ASN A 96 -19.47 11.60 6.88
CA ASN A 96 -19.11 12.99 6.57
C ASN A 96 -18.34 13.10 5.23
N PRO A 97 -19.03 13.23 4.10
CA PRO A 97 -18.42 13.27 2.76
C PRO A 97 -17.53 14.50 2.51
N GLU A 98 -17.58 15.52 3.39
CA GLU A 98 -16.76 16.72 3.28
C GLU A 98 -15.38 16.60 3.95
N ARG A 99 -15.14 15.56 4.77
CA ARG A 99 -13.85 15.31 5.40
C ARG A 99 -12.80 14.94 4.36
N LYS A 100 -11.62 15.56 4.45
CA LYS A 100 -10.55 15.38 3.45
C LYS A 100 -9.18 15.06 4.01
N HIS A 101 -8.98 15.29 5.31
CA HIS A 101 -7.66 15.18 5.93
C HIS A 101 -7.76 14.48 7.28
N ILE A 102 -6.71 13.73 7.63
CA ILE A 102 -6.60 13.07 8.93
C ILE A 102 -6.02 14.07 9.92
N GLU A 103 -6.78 14.44 10.96
CA GLU A 103 -6.28 15.27 12.06
C GLU A 103 -5.50 14.43 13.07
N LYS A 104 -6.04 13.25 13.42
CA LYS A 104 -5.46 12.37 14.44
C LYS A 104 -5.62 10.90 14.07
N MET A 105 -4.62 10.12 14.41
CA MET A 105 -4.64 8.67 14.33
C MET A 105 -4.21 8.09 15.68
N ILE A 106 -5.16 7.57 16.43
CA ILE A 106 -4.97 7.19 17.84
C ILE A 106 -4.99 5.67 17.93
N LEU A 107 -3.92 5.09 18.48
CA LEU A 107 -3.86 3.67 18.80
C LEU A 107 -4.80 3.35 19.97
N GLN A 108 -5.61 2.30 19.83
CA GLN A 108 -6.55 1.82 20.84
C GLN A 108 -6.49 0.29 20.94
N PRO A 109 -5.37 -0.29 21.39
CA PRO A 109 -5.08 -1.71 21.22
C PRO A 109 -6.10 -2.62 21.95
N ASP A 110 -6.73 -2.11 22.99
CA ASP A 110 -7.75 -2.82 23.78
C ASP A 110 -9.18 -2.67 23.25
N GLN A 111 -9.42 -1.80 22.27
CA GLN A 111 -10.74 -1.63 21.64
C GLN A 111 -10.91 -2.58 20.45
N PRO A 112 -12.14 -2.88 20.00
CA PRO A 112 -12.38 -3.67 18.80
C PRO A 112 -11.75 -3.06 17.55
N GLU A 113 -11.86 -1.74 17.39
CA GLU A 113 -11.42 -1.01 16.20
C GLU A 113 -9.91 -0.80 16.15
N LYS A 114 -9.17 -0.96 17.25
CA LYS A 114 -7.69 -0.83 17.35
C LYS A 114 -7.07 0.52 16.95
N LEU A 115 -7.69 1.27 16.06
CA LEU A 115 -7.31 2.58 15.55
C LEU A 115 -8.54 3.47 15.53
N LYS A 116 -8.40 4.68 16.08
CA LYS A 116 -9.38 5.75 15.94
C LYS A 116 -8.82 6.83 15.04
N ILE A 117 -9.54 7.10 13.95
CA ILE A 117 -9.18 8.15 13.00
C ILE A 117 -10.11 9.34 13.22
N ILE A 118 -9.52 10.51 13.47
CA ILE A 118 -10.24 11.78 13.54
C ILE A 118 -9.87 12.55 12.29
N TYR A 119 -10.88 13.01 11.58
CA TYR A 119 -10.74 13.73 10.33
C TYR A 119 -11.10 15.19 10.49
N THR A 120 -10.63 16.02 9.57
CA THR A 120 -10.90 17.44 9.51
C THR A 120 -11.08 17.94 8.08
N THR A 121 -11.79 19.06 7.93
CA THR A 121 -11.90 19.83 6.68
C THR A 121 -10.87 20.97 6.64
N ASP A 122 -10.25 21.28 7.77
CA ASP A 122 -9.20 22.29 7.88
C ASP A 122 -7.84 21.68 7.50
N LYS A 123 -7.39 21.96 6.29
CA LYS A 123 -6.10 21.50 5.76
C LYS A 123 -4.89 21.88 6.62
N THR A 124 -5.01 22.87 7.51
CA THR A 124 -3.92 23.29 8.40
C THR A 124 -3.81 22.42 9.65
N LYS A 125 -4.85 21.66 9.96
CA LYS A 125 -4.92 20.76 11.12
C LYS A 125 -4.72 19.30 10.73
N GLY A 126 -5.05 18.95 9.50
CA GLY A 126 -4.89 17.59 8.99
C GLY A 126 -3.57 17.36 8.29
N VAL A 127 -3.20 16.08 8.11
CA VAL A 127 -2.05 15.71 7.28
C VAL A 127 -2.36 16.06 5.82
N GLU A 128 -1.42 16.74 5.17
CA GLU A 128 -1.55 17.13 3.76
C GLU A 128 -1.56 15.91 2.84
N ASN A 129 -0.76 14.90 3.19
CA ASN A 129 -0.60 13.67 2.44
C ASN A 129 -0.92 12.47 3.33
N VAL A 130 -1.81 11.61 2.85
CA VAL A 130 -2.27 10.39 3.55
C VAL A 130 -1.14 9.39 3.82
N TYR A 131 -0.06 9.43 3.04
CA TYR A 131 1.13 8.59 3.24
C TYR A 131 2.09 9.11 4.32
N ASP A 132 1.87 10.32 4.84
CA ASP A 132 2.69 10.94 5.88
C ASP A 132 1.98 10.94 7.25
N VAL A 133 0.91 10.15 7.37
CA VAL A 133 0.15 9.96 8.61
C VAL A 133 1.02 9.34 9.70
N LYS A 134 0.76 9.74 10.95
CA LYS A 134 1.48 9.28 12.13
C LYS A 134 0.53 9.04 13.28
N PHE A 135 0.96 8.23 14.23
CA PHE A 135 0.25 8.10 15.48
C PHE A 135 0.26 9.43 16.24
N THR A 136 -0.89 9.75 16.81
CA THR A 136 -1.11 10.90 17.68
C THR A 136 -1.61 10.40 19.03
N ARG A 137 -1.09 10.96 20.12
CA ARG A 137 -1.52 10.66 21.49
C ARG A 137 -2.72 11.51 21.90
#